data_AF-I1BRZ9-F1
#
_entry.id   AF-I1BRZ9-F1
#
_cell.length_a   1.000
_cell.length_b   1.000
_cell.length_c   1.000
_cell.angle_alpha   90.00
_cell.angle_beta   90.00
_cell.angle_gamma   90.00
#
_symmetry.space_group_name_H-M   'P 1'
#
loop_
_entity.id
_entity.type
_entity.pdbx_description
1 polymer ?
#
loop_
_entity_poly.entity_id
_entity_poly.type
_entity_poly.pdbx_seq_one_letter_code
_entity_poly.pdbx_strand_id
1 'polypeptide(L)'
;MSANEHWAESKVKQWMQLAKTHGIPLAQVFNMVSPPMWELAYFVNGVSCWSEPILRNMEHQLTGMMKNECPDYFAFLLMGVIYRDRMKNRELALSSFCTVVNHATEHWTVPCAMYEIAATHYIALDGRKPGIDEKNLVLDWIKRVDFYYAHTSNNDEWKTCMKMKCQVLLESF
;
A
#
# COMPACT_ATOMS: atom_id res chain seq x y z
N MET A 1 -10.79 -18.62 5.19
CA MET A 1 -10.57 -17.22 4.80
C MET A 1 -9.90 -16.50 5.95
N SER A 2 -8.93 -15.62 5.68
CA SER A 2 -8.25 -14.81 6.70
C SER A 2 -9.13 -13.63 7.15
N ALA A 3 -8.84 -13.03 8.30
CA ALA A 3 -9.56 -11.86 8.81
C ALA A 3 -9.54 -10.68 7.81
N ASN A 4 -8.46 -10.55 7.04
CA ASN A 4 -8.29 -9.53 6.00
C ASN A 4 -9.22 -9.78 4.81
N GLU A 5 -9.43 -11.05 4.43
CA GLU A 5 -10.37 -11.42 3.37
C GLU A 5 -11.82 -11.13 3.78
N HIS A 6 -12.20 -11.35 5.05
CA HIS A 6 -13.53 -11.02 5.54
C HIS A 6 -13.77 -9.51 5.61
N TRP A 7 -12.79 -8.73 6.05
CA TRP A 7 -12.88 -7.28 6.04
C TRP A 7 -13.03 -6.73 4.62
N ALA A 8 -12.26 -7.29 3.67
CA ALA A 8 -12.35 -6.94 2.26
C ALA A 8 -13.69 -7.25 1.64
N GLU A 9 -14.19 -8.45 1.87
CA GLU A 9 -15.50 -8.88 1.44
C GLU A 9 -16.61 -7.99 2.03
N SER A 10 -16.49 -7.59 3.30
CA SER A 10 -17.44 -6.70 3.96
C SER A 10 -17.48 -5.31 3.33
N LYS A 11 -16.33 -4.72 2.98
CA LYS A 11 -16.27 -3.41 2.32
C LYS A 11 -16.79 -3.46 0.89
N VAL A 12 -16.47 -4.50 0.13
CA VAL A 12 -17.03 -4.73 -1.22
C VAL A 12 -18.56 -4.88 -1.16
N LYS A 13 -19.09 -5.65 -0.20
CA LYS A 13 -20.54 -5.75 0.05
C LYS A 13 -21.16 -4.38 0.35
N GLN A 14 -20.51 -3.58 1.19
CA GLN A 14 -20.97 -2.23 1.52
C GLN A 14 -21.01 -1.31 0.28
N TRP A 15 -20.01 -1.35 -0.60
CA TRP A 15 -19.99 -0.54 -1.83
C TRP A 15 -21.01 -0.99 -2.86
N MET A 16 -21.20 -2.30 -3.03
CA MET A 16 -22.27 -2.83 -3.88
C MET A 16 -23.66 -2.40 -3.36
N GLN A 17 -23.84 -2.37 -2.04
CA GLN A 17 -25.06 -1.87 -1.43
C GLN A 17 -25.25 -0.37 -1.67
N LEU A 18 -24.19 0.44 -1.51
CA LEU A 18 -24.20 1.87 -1.84
C LEU A 18 -24.60 2.14 -3.29
N ALA A 19 -24.01 1.40 -4.25
CA ALA A 19 -24.33 1.48 -5.68
C ALA A 19 -25.83 1.21 -5.92
N LYS A 20 -26.33 0.12 -5.31
CA LYS A 20 -27.73 -0.29 -5.41
C LYS A 20 -28.69 0.74 -4.78
N THR A 21 -28.37 1.25 -3.60
CA THR A 21 -29.20 2.23 -2.87
C THR A 21 -29.32 3.55 -3.62
N HIS A 22 -28.23 4.00 -4.25
CA HIS A 22 -28.20 5.28 -4.95
C HIS A 22 -28.52 5.16 -6.45
N GLY A 23 -28.74 3.94 -6.96
CA GLY A 23 -29.03 3.71 -8.38
C GLY A 23 -27.89 4.13 -9.32
N ILE A 24 -26.66 4.17 -8.82
CA ILE A 24 -25.48 4.63 -9.56
C ILE A 24 -24.56 3.47 -9.93
N PRO A 25 -23.82 3.57 -11.04
CA PRO A 25 -22.78 2.60 -11.37
C PRO A 25 -21.76 2.48 -10.25
N LEU A 26 -21.26 1.26 -10.01
CA LEU A 26 -20.22 1.00 -9.02
C LEU A 26 -18.96 1.85 -9.26
N ALA A 27 -18.65 2.16 -10.53
CA ALA A 27 -17.58 3.10 -10.90
C ALA A 27 -17.77 4.52 -10.34
N GLN A 28 -19.01 5.00 -10.23
CA GLN A 28 -19.30 6.29 -9.58
C GLN A 28 -19.19 6.19 -8.06
N VAL A 29 -19.57 5.05 -7.46
CA VAL A 29 -19.29 4.79 -6.03
C VAL A 29 -17.80 4.87 -5.76
N PHE A 30 -16.95 4.34 -6.63
CA PHE A 30 -15.50 4.42 -6.48
C PHE A 30 -14.94 5.85 -6.50
N ASN A 31 -15.63 6.79 -7.16
CA ASN A 31 -15.29 8.22 -7.11
C ASN A 31 -15.84 8.93 -5.86
N MET A 32 -16.93 8.40 -5.28
CA MET A 32 -17.56 8.95 -4.07
C MET A 32 -16.93 8.43 -2.79
N VAL A 33 -16.46 7.18 -2.81
CA VAL A 33 -15.77 6.54 -1.71
C VAL A 33 -14.28 6.83 -1.89
N SER A 34 -13.90 8.07 -1.59
CA SER A 34 -12.49 8.42 -1.35
C SER A 34 -12.13 7.99 0.09
N PRO A 35 -11.09 7.17 0.36
CA PRO A 35 -10.12 6.53 -0.54
C PRO A 35 -9.99 4.96 -0.44
N PRO A 36 -11.01 4.12 -0.15
CA PRO A 36 -10.73 2.77 0.35
C PRO A 36 -10.74 1.64 -0.69
N MET A 37 -11.04 1.93 -1.96
CA MET A 37 -10.98 0.93 -3.04
C MET A 37 -9.59 0.35 -3.26
N TRP A 38 -8.56 1.18 -3.14
CA TRP A 38 -7.18 0.79 -3.37
C TRP A 38 -6.48 0.34 -2.10
N GLU A 39 -6.91 0.84 -0.94
CA GLU A 39 -6.56 0.31 0.38
C GLU A 39 -6.91 -1.19 0.44
N LEU A 40 -8.06 -1.61 -0.09
CA LEU A 40 -8.41 -3.02 -0.10
C LEU A 40 -7.52 -3.92 -0.96
N ALA A 41 -7.08 -3.44 -2.12
CA ALA A 41 -6.17 -4.23 -2.95
C ALA A 41 -4.74 -4.25 -2.39
N TYR A 42 -4.30 -3.13 -1.82
CA TYR A 42 -2.99 -2.96 -1.18
C TYR A 42 -2.85 -3.73 0.14
N PHE A 43 -3.94 -3.88 0.90
CA PHE A 43 -3.90 -4.57 2.20
C PHE A 43 -3.99 -6.09 2.09
N VAL A 44 -4.51 -6.65 0.98
CA VAL A 44 -4.84 -8.09 0.96
C VAL A 44 -3.94 -8.94 0.07
N ASN A 45 -3.42 -8.47 -1.09
CA ASN A 45 -2.64 -9.37 -1.98
C ASN A 45 -1.64 -8.69 -2.95
N GLY A 46 -1.27 -7.43 -2.72
CA GLY A 46 -0.46 -6.67 -3.68
C GLY A 46 -1.13 -6.58 -5.06
N VAL A 47 -0.34 -6.35 -6.11
CA VAL A 47 -0.86 -6.27 -7.49
C VAL A 47 -0.55 -7.52 -8.33
N SER A 48 -0.01 -8.56 -7.69
CA SER A 48 0.48 -9.78 -8.32
C SER A 48 -0.60 -10.51 -9.15
N CYS A 49 -1.84 -10.53 -8.65
CA CYS A 49 -2.99 -11.18 -9.26
C CYS A 49 -3.73 -10.32 -10.31
N TRP A 50 -3.28 -9.10 -10.57
CA TRP A 50 -3.96 -8.21 -11.52
C TRP A 50 -3.66 -8.60 -12.96
N SER A 51 -4.66 -8.42 -13.84
CA SER A 51 -4.50 -8.71 -15.26
C SER A 51 -3.65 -7.65 -15.95
N GLU A 52 -2.97 -8.04 -17.03
CA GLU A 52 -2.05 -7.17 -17.76
C GLU A 52 -2.71 -5.91 -18.37
N PRO A 53 -3.95 -5.97 -18.92
CA PRO A 53 -4.64 -4.77 -19.38
C PRO A 53 -4.95 -3.78 -18.24
N ILE A 54 -5.30 -4.31 -17.06
CA ILE A 54 -5.59 -3.53 -15.86
C ILE A 54 -4.33 -2.80 -15.38
N LEU A 55 -3.20 -3.50 -15.33
CA LEU A 55 -1.91 -2.93 -14.92
C LEU A 55 -1.45 -1.82 -15.86
N ARG A 56 -1.51 -2.03 -17.17
CA ARG A 56 -1.09 -0.99 -18.15
C ARG A 56 -1.96 0.26 -18.08
N ASN A 57 -3.27 0.09 -17.94
CA ASN A 57 -4.16 1.23 -17.76
C ASN A 57 -3.84 2.00 -16.46
N MET A 58 -3.57 1.28 -15.38
CA MET A 58 -3.19 1.92 -14.11
C MET A 58 -1.84 2.62 -14.19
N GLU A 59 -0.82 2.00 -14.77
CA GLU A 59 0.49 2.62 -14.93
C GLU A 59 0.39 3.95 -15.69
N HIS A 60 -0.41 3.98 -16.77
CA HIS A 60 -0.66 5.19 -17.53
C HIS A 60 -1.32 6.30 -16.70
N GLN A 61 -2.39 5.96 -15.96
CA GLN A 61 -3.11 6.93 -15.12
C GLN A 61 -2.24 7.46 -13.98
N LEU A 62 -1.56 6.57 -13.27
CA LEU A 62 -0.70 6.91 -12.13
C LEU A 62 0.48 7.78 -12.57
N THR A 63 1.10 7.48 -13.72
CA THR A 63 2.18 8.31 -14.28
C THR A 63 1.70 9.73 -14.58
N GLY A 64 0.46 9.89 -15.03
CA GLY A 64 -0.16 11.22 -15.20
C GLY A 64 -0.31 11.95 -13.87
N MET A 65 -0.82 11.27 -12.85
CA MET A 65 -1.04 11.85 -11.51
C MET A 65 0.26 12.24 -10.80
N MET A 66 1.34 11.49 -11.02
CA MET A 66 2.66 11.76 -10.45
C MET A 66 3.37 12.98 -11.06
N LYS A 67 2.97 13.42 -12.26
CA LYS A 67 3.59 14.55 -12.98
C LYS A 67 2.90 15.90 -12.71
N ASN A 68 1.82 15.91 -11.94
CA ASN A 68 1.07 17.11 -11.62
C ASN A 68 1.84 18.02 -10.64
N GLU A 69 1.55 19.32 -10.65
CA GLU A 69 2.12 20.30 -9.71
C GLU A 69 1.82 19.96 -8.24
N CYS A 70 0.68 19.31 -7.99
CA CYS A 70 0.33 18.68 -6.71
C CYS A 70 0.27 17.16 -6.92
N PRO A 71 1.38 16.44 -6.76
CA PRO A 71 1.42 15.00 -6.97
C PRO A 71 0.57 14.25 -5.96
N ASP A 72 -0.16 13.24 -6.42
CA ASP A 72 -0.87 12.32 -5.54
C ASP A 72 0.11 11.31 -4.94
N TYR A 73 0.40 11.42 -3.64
CA TYR A 73 1.28 10.51 -2.92
C TYR A 73 0.77 9.07 -2.88
N PHE A 74 -0.55 8.87 -3.01
CA PHE A 74 -1.10 7.54 -3.18
C PHE A 74 -0.67 6.92 -4.51
N ALA A 75 -0.53 7.74 -5.57
CA ALA A 75 -0.06 7.25 -6.86
C ALA A 75 1.39 6.75 -6.79
N PHE A 76 2.27 7.45 -6.06
CA PHE A 76 3.63 6.99 -5.79
C PHE A 76 3.64 5.67 -5.01
N LEU A 77 2.79 5.54 -4.00
CA LEU A 77 2.66 4.31 -3.21
C LEU A 77 2.26 3.12 -4.10
N LEU A 78 1.23 3.28 -4.93
CA LEU A 78 0.74 2.20 -5.79
C LEU A 78 1.72 1.85 -6.91
N MET A 79 2.37 2.86 -7.51
CA MET A 79 3.38 2.63 -8.54
C MET A 79 4.59 1.85 -7.98
N GLY A 80 5.00 2.14 -6.74
CA GLY A 80 6.07 1.40 -6.07
C GLY A 80 5.75 -0.09 -5.92
N VAL A 81 4.50 -0.42 -5.58
CA VAL A 81 4.04 -1.82 -5.50
C VAL A 81 4.02 -2.49 -6.87
N ILE A 82 3.60 -1.79 -7.93
CA ILE A 82 3.66 -2.31 -9.32
C ILE A 82 5.10 -2.59 -9.74
N TYR A 83 6.02 -1.66 -9.47
CA TYR A 83 7.44 -1.83 -9.74
C TYR A 83 8.00 -3.07 -9.03
N ARG A 84 7.65 -3.29 -7.76
CA ARG A 84 8.09 -4.44 -7.00
C ARG A 84 7.48 -5.76 -7.49
N ASP A 85 6.15 -5.85 -7.54
CA ASP A 85 5.47 -7.13 -7.66
C ASP A 85 5.44 -7.64 -9.11
N ARG A 86 5.34 -6.73 -10.09
CA ARG A 86 5.18 -7.09 -11.51
C ARG A 86 6.46 -6.88 -12.30
N MET A 87 7.06 -5.70 -12.20
CA MET A 87 8.28 -5.38 -12.95
C MET A 87 9.55 -5.96 -12.30
N LYS A 88 9.45 -6.42 -11.04
CA LYS A 88 10.58 -6.90 -10.23
C LYS A 88 11.73 -5.88 -10.15
N ASN A 89 11.38 -4.59 -10.25
CA ASN A 89 12.34 -3.48 -10.21
C ASN A 89 12.38 -2.87 -8.80
N ARG A 90 13.33 -3.35 -8.00
CA ARG A 90 13.53 -2.92 -6.61
C ARG A 90 13.88 -1.43 -6.51
N GLU A 91 14.73 -0.92 -7.39
CA GLU A 91 15.22 0.46 -7.31
C GLU A 91 14.09 1.47 -7.54
N LEU A 92 13.30 1.25 -8.60
CA LEU A 92 12.13 2.09 -8.88
C LEU A 92 11.08 1.99 -7.77
N ALA A 93 10.84 0.79 -7.23
CA ALA A 93 9.92 0.61 -6.12
C ALA A 93 10.34 1.44 -4.89
N LEU A 94 11.60 1.29 -4.46
CA LEU A 94 12.15 2.05 -3.33
C LEU A 94 12.14 3.56 -3.59
N SER A 95 12.50 3.99 -4.80
CA SER A 95 12.44 5.41 -5.17
C SER A 95 11.02 5.97 -5.00
N SER A 96 9.99 5.26 -5.47
CA SER A 96 8.61 5.69 -5.34
C SER A 96 8.16 5.78 -3.87
N PHE A 97 8.49 4.79 -3.04
CA PHE A 97 8.15 4.83 -1.62
C PHE A 97 8.89 5.93 -0.87
N CYS A 98 10.18 6.13 -1.16
CA CYS A 98 10.97 7.22 -0.57
C CYS A 98 10.41 8.60 -0.92
N THR A 99 9.89 8.79 -2.14
CA THR A 99 9.19 10.05 -2.47
C THR A 99 8.01 10.31 -1.53
N VAL A 100 7.21 9.29 -1.23
CA VAL A 100 6.10 9.44 -0.26
C VAL A 100 6.63 9.82 1.13
N VAL A 101 7.62 9.10 1.64
CA VAL A 101 8.17 9.35 2.99
C VAL A 101 8.77 10.75 3.10
N ASN A 102 9.45 11.23 2.06
CA ASN A 102 10.18 12.49 2.10
C ASN A 102 9.29 13.73 1.87
N HIS A 103 8.15 13.57 1.18
CA HIS A 103 7.35 14.71 0.73
C HIS A 103 5.92 14.74 1.29
N ALA A 104 5.35 13.60 1.71
CA ALA A 104 3.97 13.51 2.19
C ALA A 104 3.85 13.70 3.71
N THR A 105 4.43 14.77 4.29
CA THR A 105 4.45 14.99 5.75
C THR A 105 3.04 14.90 6.37
N GLU A 106 2.91 14.14 7.46
CA GLU A 106 1.64 13.88 8.18
C GLU A 106 0.52 13.22 7.34
N HIS A 107 0.85 12.70 6.17
CA HIS A 107 -0.11 12.02 5.31
C HIS A 107 -0.25 10.52 5.66
N TRP A 108 -1.45 9.95 5.49
CA TRP A 108 -1.73 8.56 5.82
C TRP A 108 -0.91 7.55 5.00
N THR A 109 -0.41 7.95 3.82
CA THR A 109 0.42 7.12 2.96
C THR A 109 1.85 6.93 3.49
N VAL A 110 2.32 7.78 4.41
CA VAL A 110 3.68 7.70 4.96
C VAL A 110 3.96 6.37 5.68
N PRO A 111 3.16 5.95 6.68
CA PRO A 111 3.38 4.68 7.36
C PRO A 111 3.20 3.49 6.40
N CYS A 112 2.33 3.62 5.39
CA CYS A 112 2.18 2.63 4.34
C CYS A 112 3.47 2.49 3.51
N ALA A 113 4.07 3.61 3.09
CA ALA A 113 5.31 3.62 2.33
C ALA A 113 6.50 3.06 3.13
N MET A 114 6.61 3.41 4.42
CA MET A 114 7.60 2.83 5.33
C MET A 114 7.50 1.31 5.41
N TYR A 115 6.27 0.79 5.51
CA TYR A 115 6.04 -0.66 5.48
C TYR A 115 6.43 -1.28 4.13
N GLU A 116 6.08 -0.68 2.99
CA GLU A 116 6.43 -1.31 1.70
C GLU A 116 7.92 -1.24 1.42
N ILE A 117 8.65 -0.25 1.96
CA ILE A 117 10.12 -0.29 1.98
C ILE A 117 10.59 -1.52 2.75
N ALA A 118 10.08 -1.74 3.97
CA ALA A 118 10.40 -2.92 4.77
C ALA A 118 10.09 -4.22 4.00
N ALA A 119 8.90 -4.33 3.39
CA ALA A 119 8.48 -5.49 2.61
C ALA A 119 9.34 -5.70 1.34
N THR A 120 9.78 -4.62 0.69
CA THR A 120 10.65 -4.69 -0.49
C THR A 120 12.04 -5.21 -0.13
N HIS A 121 12.59 -4.78 1.00
CA HIS A 121 13.82 -5.35 1.54
C HIS A 121 13.64 -6.82 1.94
N TYR A 122 12.52 -7.17 2.58
CA TYR A 122 12.21 -8.54 2.97
C TYR A 122 12.09 -9.50 1.77
N ILE A 123 11.37 -9.13 0.72
CA ILE A 123 11.23 -9.98 -0.49
C ILE A 123 12.59 -10.22 -1.16
N ALA A 124 13.53 -9.26 -1.07
CA ALA A 124 14.88 -9.47 -1.58
C ALA A 124 15.69 -10.52 -0.77
N LEU A 125 15.28 -10.82 0.47
CA LEU A 125 15.84 -11.88 1.31
C LEU A 125 15.33 -13.26 0.88
N ASP A 126 14.11 -13.34 0.36
CA ASP A 126 13.50 -14.61 -0.05
C ASP A 126 14.30 -15.22 -1.22
N GLY A 127 15.05 -16.29 -0.95
CA GLY A 127 15.96 -16.95 -1.89
C GLY A 127 17.47 -16.73 -1.64
N ARG A 128 17.88 -15.94 -0.65
CA ARG A 128 19.30 -15.82 -0.20
C ARG A 128 19.36 -15.90 1.33
N LYS A 129 20.46 -16.41 1.91
CA LYS A 129 20.65 -16.26 3.37
C LYS A 129 20.77 -14.77 3.66
N PRO A 130 19.82 -14.16 4.41
CA PRO A 130 19.87 -12.75 4.69
C PRO A 130 21.15 -12.43 5.47
N GLY A 131 21.91 -11.44 4.99
CA GLY A 131 22.95 -10.83 5.82
C GLY A 131 22.31 -10.14 7.03
N ILE A 132 23.05 -10.03 8.13
CA ILE A 132 22.60 -9.35 9.37
C ILE A 132 22.10 -7.92 9.05
N ASP A 133 22.72 -7.25 8.08
CA ASP A 133 22.41 -5.87 7.69
C ASP A 133 21.01 -5.71 7.07
N GLU A 134 20.56 -6.65 6.23
CA GLU A 134 19.25 -6.52 5.58
C GLU A 134 18.09 -6.82 6.55
N LYS A 135 18.29 -7.74 7.51
CA LYS A 135 17.33 -7.96 8.60
C LYS A 135 17.21 -6.72 9.49
N ASN A 136 18.33 -6.09 9.83
CA ASN A 136 18.32 -4.85 10.59
C ASN A 136 17.57 -3.72 9.86
N LEU A 137 17.74 -3.60 8.54
CA LEU A 137 17.01 -2.62 7.73
C LEU A 137 15.48 -2.82 7.80
N VAL A 138 14.99 -4.06 7.69
CA VAL A 138 13.54 -4.35 7.79
C VAL A 138 13.01 -3.95 9.18
N LEU A 139 13.72 -4.33 10.25
CA LEU A 139 13.34 -3.98 11.62
C LEU A 139 13.34 -2.47 11.86
N ASP A 140 14.32 -1.75 11.32
CA ASP A 140 14.42 -0.30 11.47
C ASP A 140 13.27 0.43 10.77
N TRP A 141 12.83 -0.04 9.59
CA TRP A 141 11.66 0.52 8.93
C TRP A 141 10.35 0.25 9.66
N ILE A 142 10.19 -0.95 10.25
CA ILE A 142 9.02 -1.26 11.08
C ILE A 142 8.97 -0.35 12.31
N LYS A 143 10.10 -0.13 12.99
CA LYS A 143 10.17 0.82 14.12
C LYS A 143 9.80 2.24 13.72
N ARG A 144 10.11 2.67 12.49
CA ARG A 144 9.72 3.99 11.98
C ARG A 144 8.21 4.11 11.81
N VAL A 145 7.51 3.04 11.43
CA VAL A 145 6.03 3.00 11.40
C VAL A 145 5.46 3.22 12.80
N ASP A 146 5.99 2.50 13.80
CA ASP A 146 5.55 2.66 15.20
C ASP A 146 5.82 4.07 15.74
N PHE A 147 7.01 4.61 15.44
CA PHE A 147 7.38 5.97 15.81
C PHE A 147 6.43 7.00 15.19
N TYR A 148 6.06 6.85 13.91
CA TYR A 148 5.13 7.73 13.23
C TYR A 148 3.77 7.83 13.96
N TYR A 149 3.19 6.69 14.34
CA TYR A 149 1.90 6.65 15.05
C TYR A 149 1.98 6.99 16.55
N ALA A 150 3.18 7.11 17.11
CA ALA A 150 3.38 7.66 18.46
C ALA A 150 3.40 9.19 18.46
N HIS A 151 3.70 9.82 17.31
CA HIS A 151 3.90 11.27 17.19
C HIS A 151 2.87 11.97 16.28
N THR A 152 1.90 11.24 15.75
CA THR A 152 0.81 11.80 14.93
C THR A 152 -0.55 11.47 15.54
N SER A 153 -1.50 12.40 15.44
CA SER A 153 -2.90 12.26 15.89
C SER A 153 -3.75 11.38 14.96
N ASN A 154 -3.11 10.45 14.25
CA ASN A 154 -3.75 9.68 13.19
C ASN A 154 -4.72 8.61 13.72
N ASN A 155 -5.71 8.30 12.89
CA ASN A 155 -6.82 7.37 13.12
C ASN A 155 -6.36 5.99 13.66
N ASP A 156 -6.96 5.56 14.78
CA ASP A 156 -6.66 4.30 15.48
C ASP A 156 -6.90 3.04 14.63
N GLU A 157 -7.85 3.09 13.69
CA GLU A 157 -8.11 1.99 12.73
C GLU A 157 -6.87 1.75 11.85
N TRP A 158 -6.31 2.84 11.29
CA TRP A 158 -5.12 2.79 10.44
C TRP A 158 -3.89 2.29 11.18
N LYS A 159 -3.70 2.79 12.41
CA LYS A 159 -2.64 2.32 13.30
C LYS A 159 -2.74 0.82 13.56
N THR A 160 -3.94 0.32 13.80
CA THR A 160 -4.20 -1.10 14.05
C THR A 160 -3.89 -1.94 12.81
N CYS A 161 -4.37 -1.54 11.63
CA CYS A 161 -4.10 -2.21 10.36
C CYS A 161 -2.60 -2.27 10.05
N MET A 162 -1.87 -1.18 10.27
CA MET A 162 -0.43 -1.13 10.04
C MET A 162 0.35 -2.00 11.03
N LYS A 163 -0.03 -2.02 12.31
CA LYS A 163 0.56 -2.92 13.29
C LYS A 163 0.39 -4.39 12.89
N MET A 164 -0.80 -4.77 12.42
CA MET A 164 -1.05 -6.14 11.93
C MET A 164 -0.16 -6.47 10.71
N LYS A 165 -0.07 -5.57 9.72
CA LYS A 165 0.83 -5.77 8.56
C LYS A 165 2.29 -5.93 8.98
N CYS A 166 2.79 -5.06 9.85
CA CYS A 166 4.14 -5.15 10.39
C CYS A 166 4.37 -6.47 11.13
N GLN A 167 3.43 -6.90 11.98
CA GLN A 167 3.53 -8.16 12.72
C GLN A 167 3.59 -9.37 11.78
N VAL A 168 2.75 -9.41 10.75
CA VAL A 168 2.78 -10.50 9.73
C VAL A 168 4.13 -10.55 9.02
N LEU A 169 4.71 -9.38 8.68
CA LEU A 169 6.04 -9.32 8.06
C LEU A 169 7.14 -9.81 9.00
N LEU A 170 7.04 -9.51 10.31
CA LEU A 170 7.97 -10.01 11.34
C LEU A 170 7.86 -11.51 11.58
N GLU A 171 6.65 -12.07 11.57
CA GLU A 171 6.40 -13.51 11.76
C GLU A 171 6.83 -14.35 10.55
N SER A 172 7.00 -13.71 9.39
CA SER A 172 7.46 -14.38 8.17
C SER A 172 8.99 -14.56 8.13
N PHE A 173 9.74 -13.98 9.09
CA PHE A 173 11.20 -14.13 9.22
C PHE A 173 11.66 -15.50 9.72
#